data_AF-A0A540MWF7-F1
#
_entry.id   AF-A0A540MWF7-F1
#
_cell.length_a   1.000
_cell.length_b   1.000
_cell.length_c   1.000
_cell.angle_alpha   90.00
_cell.angle_beta   90.00
_cell.angle_gamma   90.00
#
_symmetry.space_group_name_H-M   'P 1'
#
loop_
_entity.id
_entity.type
_entity.pdbx_description
1 polymer ?
#
loop_
_entity_poly.entity_id
_entity_poly.type
_entity_poly.pdbx_seq_one_letter_code
_entity_poly.pdbx_strand_id
1 'polypeptide(L)'
;MEDISPEVSAYLEETLASRYKDWKSALHTHFQLWESPEIARLQGCPREYKERREDWEWLCTHFTDPKFLKRSAAGKKARDSKTLLHHSGSKPFSYRVEARREEGSKFPQIDLFNHVYVHPNNENSDQLYGDMVEKSTAILQEATSQLPQTPRSRTSLYPRMQMFRS
;
A
#
# COMPACT_ATOMS: atom_id res chain seq x y z
N MET A 1 39.63 18.48 -0.08
CA MET A 1 38.34 17.76 0.01
C MET A 1 37.58 18.13 -1.24
N GLU A 2 37.20 17.15 -2.05
CA GLU A 2 36.27 17.41 -3.16
C GLU A 2 34.94 17.89 -2.58
N ASP A 3 34.40 18.93 -3.19
CA ASP A 3 33.13 19.50 -2.77
C ASP A 3 32.02 18.49 -3.13
N ILE A 4 31.30 18.01 -2.13
CA ILE A 4 30.22 17.05 -2.33
C ILE A 4 29.11 17.77 -3.07
N SER A 5 28.70 17.26 -4.24
CA SER A 5 27.59 17.86 -5.00
C SER A 5 26.33 17.99 -4.14
N PRO A 6 25.52 19.05 -4.31
CA PRO A 6 24.29 19.25 -3.56
C PRO A 6 23.35 18.03 -3.60
N GLU A 7 23.28 17.34 -4.73
CA GLU A 7 22.45 16.15 -4.93
C GLU A 7 22.89 14.98 -4.03
N VAL A 8 24.21 14.74 -3.96
CA VAL A 8 24.78 13.72 -3.08
C VAL A 8 24.58 14.10 -1.60
N SER A 9 24.73 15.38 -1.25
CA SER A 9 24.47 15.84 0.12
C SER A 9 23.02 15.60 0.53
N ALA A 10 22.05 15.97 -0.32
CA ALA A 10 20.64 15.76 -0.06
C ALA A 10 20.30 14.27 0.10
N TYR A 11 20.85 13.41 -0.76
CA TYR A 11 20.67 11.96 -0.65
C TYR A 11 21.22 11.39 0.67
N LEU A 12 22.42 11.84 1.08
CA LEU A 12 23.03 11.42 2.34
C LEU A 12 22.21 11.89 3.55
N GLU A 13 21.77 13.15 3.55
CA GLU A 13 20.93 13.70 4.63
C GLU A 13 19.61 12.92 4.76
N GLU A 14 18.92 12.64 3.65
CA GLU A 14 17.68 11.85 3.65
C GLU A 14 17.91 10.43 4.17
N THR A 15 19.00 9.80 3.72
CA THR A 15 19.36 8.44 4.12
C THR A 15 19.68 8.38 5.62
N LEU A 16 20.51 9.30 6.11
CA LEU A 16 20.88 9.38 7.53
C LEU A 16 19.66 9.74 8.39
N ALA A 17 18.81 10.66 7.96
CA ALA A 17 17.59 11.01 8.66
C ALA A 17 16.63 9.81 8.77
N SER A 18 16.52 9.00 7.73
CA SER A 18 15.72 7.77 7.74
C SER A 18 16.30 6.74 8.71
N ARG A 19 17.62 6.48 8.63
CA ARG A 19 18.30 5.57 9.57
C ARG A 19 18.18 6.01 11.02
N TYR A 20 18.28 7.31 11.28
CA TYR A 20 18.09 7.88 12.61
C TYR A 20 16.66 7.65 13.13
N LYS A 21 15.64 7.81 12.28
CA LYS A 21 14.24 7.51 12.66
C LYS A 21 14.05 6.03 13.00
N ASP A 22 14.60 5.13 12.19
CA ASP A 22 14.50 3.68 12.40
C ASP A 22 15.20 3.27 13.70
N TRP A 23 16.44 3.72 13.88
CA TRP A 23 17.23 3.52 15.10
C TRP A 23 16.47 3.99 16.35
N LYS A 24 15.94 5.22 16.31
CA LYS A 24 15.17 5.79 17.42
C LYS A 24 13.89 5.02 17.70
N SER A 25 13.20 4.55 16.66
CA SER A 25 12.01 3.73 16.77
C SER A 25 12.32 2.39 17.45
N ALA A 26 13.40 1.73 17.05
CA ALA A 26 13.82 0.46 17.64
C ALA A 26 14.13 0.61 19.14
N LEU A 27 14.84 1.68 19.52
CA LEU A 27 15.13 1.96 20.93
C LEU A 27 13.89 2.32 21.73
N HIS A 28 12.92 3.01 21.14
CA HIS A 28 11.63 3.26 21.79
C HIS A 28 10.84 1.96 22.00
N THR A 29 10.85 1.04 21.02
CA THR A 29 10.25 -0.29 21.19
C THR A 29 10.92 -1.07 22.31
N HIS A 30 12.25 -1.04 22.40
CA HIS A 30 12.99 -1.66 23.51
C HIS A 30 12.65 -1.02 24.87
N PHE A 31 12.54 0.30 24.92
CA PHE A 31 12.10 1.03 26.12
C PHE A 31 10.70 0.58 26.59
N GLN A 32 9.78 0.33 25.66
CA GLN A 32 8.41 -0.10 25.97
C GLN A 32 8.31 -1.54 26.50
N LEU A 33 9.38 -2.33 26.49
CA LEU A 33 9.40 -3.68 27.11
C LEU A 33 9.37 -3.63 28.63
N TRP A 34 9.65 -2.47 29.23
CA TRP A 34 9.74 -2.27 30.67
C TRP A 34 8.48 -1.65 31.23
N GLU A 35 8.09 -2.07 32.43
CA GLU A 35 6.84 -1.68 33.07
C GLU A 35 6.80 -0.18 33.45
N SER A 36 7.94 0.37 33.88
CA SER A 36 8.05 1.79 34.20
C SER A 36 9.32 2.42 33.61
N PRO A 37 9.31 3.75 33.36
CA PRO A 37 10.49 4.47 32.91
C PRO A 37 11.69 4.36 33.87
N GLU A 38 11.43 4.26 35.18
CA GLU A 38 12.46 4.10 36.20
C GLU A 38 13.17 2.76 36.06
N ILE A 39 12.41 1.67 35.85
CA ILE A 39 12.97 0.33 35.60
C ILE A 39 13.74 0.33 34.27
N ALA A 40 13.18 0.94 33.22
CA ALA A 40 13.83 1.05 31.92
C ALA A 40 15.19 1.78 31.99
N ARG A 41 15.28 2.86 32.77
CA ARG A 41 16.54 3.60 32.99
C ARG A 41 17.57 2.75 33.73
N LEU A 42 17.18 2.06 34.78
CA LEU A 42 18.11 1.33 35.65
C LEU A 42 18.60 0.02 35.01
N GLN A 43 17.65 -0.79 34.53
CA GLN A 43 17.87 -2.18 34.08
C GLN A 43 17.73 -2.35 32.57
N GLY A 44 17.04 -1.41 31.90
CA GLY A 44 16.71 -1.52 30.48
C GLY A 44 17.76 -1.06 29.50
N CYS A 45 18.92 -0.58 29.96
CA CYS A 45 20.00 -0.12 29.08
C CYS A 45 20.49 -1.26 28.15
N PRO A 46 20.35 -1.13 26.82
CA PRO A 46 20.84 -2.14 25.89
C PRO A 46 22.35 -2.34 26.02
N ARG A 47 22.85 -3.53 25.66
CA ARG A 47 24.28 -3.87 25.77
C ARG A 47 25.19 -2.84 25.07
N GLU A 48 24.77 -2.36 23.91
CA GLU A 48 25.48 -1.37 23.08
C GLU A 48 25.61 0.02 23.73
N TYR A 49 24.79 0.29 24.75
CA TYR A 49 24.75 1.56 25.49
C TYR A 49 25.35 1.45 26.90
N LYS A 50 25.89 0.29 27.29
CA LYS A 50 26.48 0.11 28.63
C LYS A 50 27.63 1.08 28.91
N GLU A 51 28.46 1.33 27.90
CA GLU A 51 29.60 2.26 27.97
C GLU A 51 29.19 3.72 27.76
N ARG A 52 27.95 3.97 27.34
CA ARG A 52 27.37 5.30 27.08
C ARG A 52 26.01 5.42 27.77
N ARG A 53 26.00 5.16 29.08
CA ARG A 53 24.77 5.13 29.88
C ARG A 53 24.03 6.47 29.87
N GLU A 54 24.77 7.57 29.84
CA GLU A 54 24.23 8.93 29.72
C GLU A 54 23.39 9.12 28.44
N ASP A 55 23.79 8.53 27.31
CA ASP A 55 23.01 8.56 26.07
C ASP A 55 21.68 7.81 26.25
N TRP A 56 21.69 6.67 26.95
CA TRP A 56 20.47 5.92 27.25
C TRP A 56 19.55 6.69 28.20
N GLU A 57 20.10 7.33 29.24
CA GLU A 57 19.31 8.15 30.17
C GLU A 57 18.67 9.36 29.46
N TRP A 58 19.41 10.00 28.54
CA TRP A 58 18.87 11.04 27.67
C TRP A 58 17.71 10.52 26.82
N LEU A 59 17.86 9.33 26.21
CA LEU A 59 16.79 8.68 25.43
C LEU A 59 15.56 8.35 26.27
N CYS A 60 15.74 7.78 27.47
CA CYS A 60 14.62 7.53 28.37
C CYS A 60 13.89 8.83 28.74
N THR A 61 14.64 9.89 29.04
CA THR A 61 14.06 11.22 29.30
C THR A 61 13.27 11.72 28.10
N HIS A 62 13.81 11.56 26.89
CA HIS A 62 13.13 11.92 25.65
C HIS A 62 11.85 11.12 25.42
N PHE A 63 11.83 9.82 25.70
CA PHE A 63 10.65 8.97 25.52
C PHE A 63 9.54 9.27 26.54
N THR A 64 9.90 9.77 27.72
CA THR A 64 8.94 10.23 28.73
C THR A 64 8.47 11.67 28.53
N ASP A 65 9.08 12.42 27.61
CA ASP A 65 8.73 13.81 27.36
C ASP A 65 7.27 13.93 26.90
N PRO A 66 6.45 14.82 27.50
CA PRO A 66 5.04 14.95 27.16
C PRO A 66 4.78 15.24 25.67
N LYS A 67 5.65 16.02 25.02
CA LYS A 67 5.53 16.34 23.58
C LYS A 67 5.81 15.10 22.74
N PHE A 68 6.77 14.28 23.14
CA PHE A 68 7.02 12.99 22.49
C PHE A 68 5.83 12.03 22.66
N LEU A 69 5.35 11.83 23.89
CA LEU A 69 4.22 10.94 24.19
C LEU A 69 2.97 11.31 23.39
N LYS A 70 2.62 12.60 23.35
CA LYS A 70 1.49 13.11 22.55
C LYS A 70 1.63 12.78 21.07
N ARG A 71 2.82 12.99 20.49
CA ARG A 71 3.10 12.70 19.08
C ARG A 71 3.08 11.19 18.79
N SER A 72 3.67 10.40 19.67
CA SER A 72 3.73 8.94 19.55
C SER A 72 2.33 8.33 19.59
N ALA A 73 1.51 8.74 20.56
CA ALA A 73 0.12 8.30 20.70
C ALA A 73 -0.75 8.70 19.48
N ALA A 74 -0.64 9.95 19.02
CA ALA A 74 -1.34 10.41 17.82
C ALA A 74 -0.91 9.62 16.57
N GLY A 75 0.40 9.38 16.41
CA GLY A 75 0.94 8.58 15.31
C GLY A 75 0.47 7.13 15.35
N LYS A 76 0.42 6.52 16.53
CA LYS A 76 -0.13 5.17 16.71
C LYS A 76 -1.62 5.14 16.34
N LYS A 77 -2.44 6.05 16.88
CA LYS A 77 -3.86 6.17 16.54
C LYS A 77 -4.08 6.33 15.02
N ALA A 78 -3.28 7.17 14.36
CA ALA A 78 -3.38 7.40 12.93
C ALA A 78 -2.98 6.17 12.09
N ARG A 79 -2.04 5.34 12.58
CA ARG A 79 -1.71 4.06 11.95
C ARG A 79 -2.81 3.03 12.18
N ASP A 80 -3.28 2.90 13.42
CA ASP A 80 -4.34 1.96 13.81
C ASP A 80 -5.68 2.29 13.13
N SER A 81 -5.92 3.55 12.76
CA SER A 81 -7.12 3.97 12.02
C SER A 81 -7.06 3.68 10.51
N LYS A 82 -5.94 3.20 9.97
CA LYS A 82 -5.86 2.84 8.54
C LYS A 82 -6.58 1.51 8.31
N THR A 83 -7.65 1.55 7.53
CA THR A 83 -8.44 0.37 7.15
C THR A 83 -7.91 -0.36 5.92
N LEU A 84 -7.16 0.36 5.06
CA LEU A 84 -6.56 -0.18 3.85
C LEU A 84 -5.05 0.01 3.88
N LEU A 85 -4.33 -1.10 3.74
CA LEU A 85 -2.87 -1.11 3.66
C LEU A 85 -2.44 -1.24 2.20
N HIS A 86 -1.60 -0.30 1.76
CA HIS A 86 -1.03 -0.30 0.42
C HIS A 86 0.23 -1.17 0.40
N HIS A 87 0.34 -2.09 -0.57
CA HIS A 87 1.51 -2.98 -0.67
C HIS A 87 2.27 -2.89 -2.01
N SER A 88 1.79 -2.13 -2.98
CA SER A 88 2.33 -2.17 -4.35
C SER A 88 3.61 -1.38 -4.59
N GLY A 89 4.26 -0.82 -3.57
CA GLY A 89 5.45 0.05 -3.69
C GLY A 89 5.13 1.49 -4.13
N SER A 90 6.15 2.24 -4.55
CA SER A 90 6.07 3.71 -4.70
C SER A 90 5.62 4.23 -6.07
N LYS A 91 5.42 3.38 -7.10
CA LYS A 91 4.98 3.89 -8.41
C LYS A 91 3.61 4.59 -8.27
N PRO A 92 3.43 5.79 -8.85
CA PRO A 92 2.19 6.54 -8.73
C PRO A 92 0.99 5.80 -9.31
N PHE A 93 -0.19 6.07 -8.74
CA PHE A 93 -1.44 5.43 -9.14
C PHE A 93 -1.78 5.66 -10.62
N SER A 94 -1.56 6.87 -11.14
CA SER A 94 -1.85 7.24 -12.53
C SER A 94 -1.15 6.32 -13.54
N TYR A 95 0.16 6.15 -13.43
CA TYR A 95 0.93 5.27 -14.31
C TYR A 95 0.41 3.83 -14.29
N ARG A 96 -0.06 3.35 -13.13
CA ARG A 96 -0.58 1.97 -13.00
C ARG A 96 -1.97 1.79 -13.58
N VAL A 97 -2.80 2.85 -13.58
CA VAL A 97 -4.10 2.85 -14.23
C VAL A 97 -3.92 2.86 -15.75
N GLU A 98 -3.04 3.71 -16.27
CA GLU A 98 -2.81 3.81 -17.72
C GLU A 98 -2.24 2.52 -18.28
N ALA A 99 -1.27 1.89 -17.61
CA ALA A 99 -0.76 0.58 -18.03
C ALA A 99 -1.87 -0.49 -18.15
N ARG A 100 -2.84 -0.51 -17.21
CA ARG A 100 -3.99 -1.43 -17.29
C ARG A 100 -4.95 -1.09 -18.43
N ARG A 101 -5.11 0.20 -18.76
CA ARG A 101 -5.90 0.60 -19.94
C ARG A 101 -5.26 0.08 -21.21
N GLU A 102 -3.94 0.22 -21.33
CA GLU A 102 -3.15 -0.28 -22.46
C GLU A 102 -3.21 -1.81 -22.57
N GLU A 103 -3.28 -2.52 -21.43
CA GLU A 103 -3.51 -3.98 -21.36
C GLU A 103 -4.96 -4.39 -21.73
N GLY A 104 -5.86 -3.43 -21.99
CA GLY A 104 -7.24 -3.69 -22.39
C GLY A 104 -8.21 -3.91 -21.22
N SER A 105 -7.83 -3.54 -19.99
CA SER A 105 -8.75 -3.59 -18.85
C SER A 105 -9.96 -2.67 -19.06
N LYS A 106 -11.15 -3.24 -18.86
CA LYS A 106 -12.42 -2.48 -18.87
C LYS A 106 -12.59 -1.61 -17.63
N PHE A 107 -12.01 -2.04 -16.51
CA PHE A 107 -12.10 -1.37 -15.21
C PHE A 107 -10.72 -1.28 -14.55
N PRO A 108 -9.80 -0.47 -15.10
CA PRO A 108 -8.40 -0.44 -14.68
C PRO A 108 -8.24 -0.01 -13.22
N GLN A 109 -9.17 0.80 -12.68
CA GLN A 109 -9.19 1.17 -11.26
C GLN A 109 -9.56 0.01 -10.35
N ILE A 110 -10.48 -0.88 -10.77
CA ILE A 110 -10.93 -2.04 -9.99
C ILE A 110 -9.80 -3.09 -9.96
N ASP A 111 -9.20 -3.36 -11.12
CA ASP A 111 -8.05 -4.26 -11.23
C ASP A 111 -6.85 -3.74 -10.45
N LEU A 112 -6.67 -2.41 -10.40
CA LEU A 112 -5.61 -1.80 -9.60
C LEU A 112 -5.91 -1.90 -8.11
N PHE A 113 -7.16 -1.69 -7.69
CA PHE A 113 -7.54 -1.85 -6.29
C PHE A 113 -7.22 -3.26 -5.77
N ASN A 114 -7.58 -4.29 -6.55
CA ASN A 114 -7.21 -5.68 -6.26
C ASN A 114 -5.70 -5.82 -6.05
N HIS A 115 -4.91 -5.35 -7.02
CA HIS A 115 -3.46 -5.47 -6.95
C HIS A 115 -2.81 -4.66 -5.82
N VAL A 116 -3.45 -3.61 -5.31
CA VAL A 116 -2.81 -2.66 -4.38
C VAL A 116 -3.24 -2.87 -2.94
N TYR A 117 -4.49 -3.29 -2.72
CA TYR A 117 -5.11 -3.30 -1.41
C TYR A 117 -5.61 -4.68 -0.97
N VAL A 118 -6.05 -5.53 -1.90
CA VAL A 118 -6.47 -6.91 -1.58
C VAL A 118 -5.24 -7.68 -1.11
N HIS A 119 -5.31 -8.21 0.10
CA HIS A 119 -4.23 -8.96 0.74
C HIS A 119 -4.85 -10.01 1.68
N PRO A 120 -4.31 -11.24 1.77
CA PRO A 120 -4.87 -12.32 2.59
C PRO A 120 -5.10 -12.02 4.08
N ASN A 121 -4.57 -10.90 4.58
CA ASN A 121 -4.64 -10.50 5.98
C ASN A 121 -5.59 -9.31 6.21
N ASN A 122 -6.39 -8.92 5.20
CA ASN A 122 -7.30 -7.78 5.29
C ASN A 122 -8.68 -8.11 4.71
N GLU A 123 -9.56 -8.68 5.54
CA GLU A 123 -10.93 -9.04 5.13
C GLU A 123 -11.74 -7.85 4.58
N ASN A 124 -11.46 -6.63 5.06
CA ASN A 124 -12.16 -5.43 4.61
C ASN A 124 -11.84 -5.09 3.14
N SER A 125 -10.61 -5.27 2.68
CA SER A 125 -10.26 -5.01 1.27
C SER A 125 -10.92 -6.00 0.33
N ASP A 126 -11.10 -7.24 0.79
CA ASP A 126 -11.67 -8.33 -0.02
C ASP A 126 -13.16 -8.09 -0.24
N GLN A 127 -13.89 -7.69 0.81
CA GLN A 127 -15.29 -7.31 0.69
C GLN A 127 -15.48 -6.10 -0.22
N LEU A 128 -14.68 -5.04 -0.03
CA LEU A 128 -14.74 -3.85 -0.90
C LEU A 128 -14.47 -4.19 -2.37
N TYR A 129 -13.51 -5.08 -2.63
CA TYR A 129 -13.24 -5.55 -3.98
C TYR A 129 -14.43 -6.34 -4.56
N GLY A 130 -15.04 -7.23 -3.77
CA GLY A 130 -16.25 -7.96 -4.16
C GLY A 130 -17.38 -7.03 -4.59
N ASP A 131 -17.69 -6.02 -3.77
CA ASP A 131 -18.71 -5.02 -4.06
C ASP A 131 -18.41 -4.23 -5.35
N MET A 132 -17.13 -3.89 -5.58
CA MET A 132 -16.69 -3.21 -6.81
C MET A 132 -16.89 -4.10 -8.05
N VAL A 133 -16.54 -5.39 -7.95
CA VAL A 133 -16.73 -6.36 -9.03
C VAL A 133 -18.21 -6.54 -9.35
N GLU A 134 -19.07 -6.73 -8.34
CA GLU A 134 -20.52 -6.85 -8.52
C GLU A 134 -21.09 -5.64 -9.28
N LYS A 135 -20.77 -4.42 -8.84
CA LYS A 135 -21.19 -3.19 -9.52
C LYS A 135 -20.69 -3.12 -10.96
N SER A 136 -19.44 -3.50 -11.20
CA SER A 136 -18.86 -3.51 -12.55
C SER A 136 -19.57 -4.50 -13.48
N THR A 137 -19.96 -5.67 -12.95
CA THR A 137 -20.72 -6.67 -13.71
C THR A 137 -22.13 -6.21 -14.02
N ALA A 138 -22.81 -5.55 -13.08
CA ALA A 138 -24.13 -4.97 -13.30
C ALA A 138 -24.11 -3.91 -14.41
N ILE A 139 -23.12 -3.00 -14.40
CA ILE A 139 -22.93 -1.99 -15.46
C ILE A 139 -22.76 -2.66 -16.84
N LEU A 140 -21.96 -3.72 -16.93
CA LEU A 140 -21.77 -4.45 -18.19
C LEU A 140 -23.04 -5.16 -18.66
N GLN A 141 -23.79 -5.78 -17.75
CA GLN A 141 -25.07 -6.43 -18.07
C GLN A 141 -26.11 -5.41 -18.55
N GLU A 142 -26.22 -4.27 -17.89
CA GLU A 142 -27.10 -3.18 -18.29
C GLU A 142 -26.72 -2.65 -19.69
N ALA A 143 -25.44 -2.35 -19.92
CA ALA A 143 -24.97 -1.91 -21.23
C ALA A 143 -25.25 -2.94 -22.34
N THR A 144 -25.11 -4.23 -22.03
CA THR A 144 -25.43 -5.32 -22.98
C THR A 144 -26.92 -5.39 -23.28
N SER A 145 -27.77 -5.10 -22.30
CA SER A 145 -29.23 -5.14 -22.44
C SER A 145 -29.78 -3.98 -23.29
N GLN A 146 -29.04 -2.86 -23.35
CA GLN A 146 -29.38 -1.70 -24.16
C GLN A 146 -28.94 -1.84 -25.64
N LEU A 147 -28.12 -2.85 -25.97
CA LEU A 147 -27.76 -3.11 -27.37
C LEU A 147 -28.98 -3.64 -28.13
N PRO A 148 -29.25 -3.12 -29.35
CA PRO A 148 -30.34 -3.64 -30.17
C PRO A 148 -30.12 -5.13 -30.43
N GLN A 149 -31.14 -5.94 -30.17
CA GLN A 149 -31.15 -7.34 -30.61
C GLN A 149 -31.21 -7.35 -32.14
N THR A 150 -30.06 -7.30 -32.81
CA THR A 150 -30.02 -7.54 -34.25
C THR A 150 -30.48 -8.97 -34.47
N PRO A 151 -31.55 -9.22 -35.25
CA PRO A 151 -31.88 -10.57 -35.65
C PRO A 151 -30.67 -11.10 -36.43
N ARG A 152 -30.09 -12.23 -35.99
CA ARG A 152 -29.25 -13.02 -36.87
C ARG A 152 -30.16 -13.54 -37.99
N SER A 153 -30.32 -12.75 -39.04
CA SER A 153 -30.91 -13.20 -40.29
C SER A 153 -29.99 -14.30 -40.82
N ARG A 154 -30.38 -15.56 -40.54
CA ARG A 154 -29.84 -16.75 -41.18
C ARG A 154 -30.40 -16.73 -42.61
N THR A 155 -29.83 -15.91 -43.48
CA THR A 155 -30.17 -15.97 -44.90
C THR A 155 -29.53 -17.23 -45.47
N SER A 156 -30.33 -18.30 -45.48
CA SER A 156 -30.14 -19.49 -46.29
C SER A 156 -30.21 -19.10 -47.76
N LEU A 157 -29.08 -19.13 -48.48
CA LEU A 157 -29.07 -19.20 -49.95
C LEU A 157 -27.85 -20.01 -50.42
N TYR A 158 -28.01 -21.33 -50.52
CA TYR A 158 -27.31 -22.12 -51.54
C TYR A 158 -28.37 -22.67 -52.50
N PRO A 159 -28.40 -22.24 -53.77
CA PRO A 159 -29.16 -22.96 -54.78
C PRO A 159 -28.41 -24.24 -55.17
N ARG A 160 -29.10 -25.35 -54.96
CA ARG A 160 -28.77 -26.68 -55.48
C ARG A 160 -28.73 -26.63 -57.02
N MET A 161 -27.55 -26.61 -57.62
CA MET A 161 -27.39 -26.96 -59.04
C MET A 161 -27.18 -28.48 -59.13
N GLN A 162 -28.27 -29.19 -59.41
CA GLN A 162 -28.18 -30.48 -60.08
C GLN A 162 -27.89 -30.21 -61.55
N MET A 163 -26.80 -30.76 -62.08
CA MET A 163 -26.63 -30.96 -63.51
C MET A 163 -26.55 -32.46 -63.74
N PHE A 164 -27.61 -32.99 -64.36
CA PHE A 164 -27.69 -34.35 -64.88
C PHE A 164 -27.28 -34.34 -66.37
N ARG A 165 -26.46 -35.35 -66.73
CA ARG A 165 -26.35 -36.06 -68.03
C ARG A 165 -25.69 -35.29 -69.20
N SER A 166 -24.97 -35.93 -70.13
CA SER A 166 -24.90 -37.37 -70.52
C SER A 166 -23.50 -37.96 -70.42
#